data_AF-A0A7Y6UMM7-F1
#
_entry.id   AF-A0A7Y6UMM7-F1
#
_cell.length_a   1.000
_cell.length_b   1.000
_cell.length_c   1.000
_cell.angle_alpha   90.00
_cell.angle_beta   90.00
_cell.angle_gamma   90.00
#
_symmetry.space_group_name_H-M   'P 1'
#
loop_
_entity.id
_entity.type
_entity.pdbx_description
1 polymer ?
#
loop_
_entity_poly.entity_id
_entity_poly.type
_entity_poly.pdbx_seq_one_letter_code
_entity_poly.pdbx_strand_id
1 'polypeptide(L)'
;MCACLGLAILFLPVCVGDSLAADLTLREKLEVLARAYPEGIAEVGTETLTLRDGGVALPIDDGRRKSHAQKLATGDIEDSLSQIYPLGACAKPPARDFDPGRIRSEVLMKRLYGGSAASVRRDLVTVDWFGEGLKVTSRHGVAKALQAVEAELASRPKLKRYLVPSAGTFNWRNIAGARTLSVHSFGAAIDLNTSFADYWRWAGGAKGVAAPYRNRYPLEIVEIFEKHGFIWGGRWYHFDTMHFEYRPELIAIAKQAGASACR
;
A
#
# COMPACT_ATOMS: atom_id res chain seq x y z
N MET A 1 -38.97 -29.37 52.85
CA MET A 1 -37.52 -29.44 52.60
C MET A 1 -37.27 -29.09 51.14
N CYS A 2 -36.35 -28.16 50.90
CA CYS A 2 -36.16 -27.42 49.65
C CYS A 2 -35.94 -28.29 48.40
N ALA A 3 -36.52 -27.82 47.29
CA ALA A 3 -36.20 -28.22 45.93
C ALA A 3 -34.90 -27.55 45.46
N CYS A 4 -34.05 -28.30 44.77
CA CYS A 4 -32.96 -27.77 43.94
C CYS A 4 -33.05 -28.39 42.55
N LEU A 5 -33.57 -27.64 41.58
CA LEU A 5 -33.41 -27.94 40.15
C LEU A 5 -32.04 -27.43 39.71
N GLY A 6 -31.13 -28.34 39.35
CA GLY A 6 -29.86 -28.00 38.73
C GLY A 6 -30.05 -27.74 37.23
N LEU A 7 -29.87 -26.49 36.81
CA LEU A 7 -29.86 -26.11 35.39
C LEU A 7 -28.47 -26.41 34.81
N ALA A 8 -28.37 -27.43 33.96
CA ALA A 8 -27.13 -27.75 33.24
C ALA A 8 -27.00 -26.79 32.04
N ILE A 9 -26.09 -25.82 32.16
CA ILE A 9 -25.72 -24.93 31.05
C ILE A 9 -24.72 -25.67 30.17
N LEU A 10 -25.17 -26.14 29.01
CA LEU A 10 -24.30 -26.63 27.94
C LEU A 10 -23.54 -25.46 27.33
N PHE A 11 -22.24 -25.37 27.64
CA PHE A 11 -21.31 -24.53 26.88
C PHE A 11 -21.05 -25.19 25.52
N LEU A 12 -21.69 -24.66 24.48
CA LEU A 12 -21.28 -24.95 23.10
C LEU A 12 -19.96 -24.22 22.83
N PRO A 13 -18.89 -24.92 22.42
CA PRO A 13 -17.66 -24.26 22.00
C PRO A 13 -17.97 -23.48 20.72
N VAL A 14 -17.84 -22.15 20.78
CA VAL A 14 -17.79 -21.31 19.59
C VAL A 14 -16.44 -21.61 18.93
N CYS A 15 -16.46 -22.50 17.94
CA CYS A 15 -15.36 -22.63 17.00
C CYS A 15 -15.27 -21.31 16.25
N VAL A 16 -14.32 -20.44 16.63
CA VAL A 16 -13.91 -19.32 15.81
C VAL A 16 -13.24 -19.93 14.58
N GLY A 17 -14.02 -20.19 13.53
CA GLY A 17 -13.49 -20.65 12.27
C GLY A 17 -12.53 -19.61 11.72
N ASP A 18 -11.33 -20.04 11.35
CA ASP A 18 -10.43 -19.28 10.49
C ASP A 18 -11.16 -19.03 9.16
N SER A 19 -11.90 -17.93 9.07
CA SER A 19 -12.38 -17.43 7.79
C SER A 19 -11.14 -17.17 6.93
N LEU A 20 -10.98 -17.96 5.87
CA LEU A 20 -10.04 -17.65 4.80
C LEU A 20 -10.33 -16.24 4.27
N ALA A 21 -9.30 -15.53 3.81
CA ALA A 21 -9.50 -14.25 3.16
C ALA A 21 -10.44 -14.44 1.96
N ALA A 22 -11.46 -13.59 1.86
CA ALA A 22 -12.43 -13.68 0.78
C ALA A 22 -11.75 -13.33 -0.56
N ASP A 23 -12.00 -14.13 -1.59
CA ASP A 23 -11.56 -13.80 -2.93
C ASP A 23 -12.55 -12.79 -3.55
N LEU A 24 -12.15 -11.53 -3.55
CA LEU A 24 -12.97 -10.46 -4.13
C LEU A 24 -12.88 -10.51 -5.65
N THR A 25 -14.03 -10.39 -6.30
CA THR A 25 -14.10 -10.25 -7.76
C THR A 25 -13.38 -8.98 -8.21
N LEU A 26 -12.92 -8.95 -9.46
CA LEU A 26 -12.32 -7.74 -10.05
C LEU A 26 -13.29 -6.55 -9.97
N ARG A 27 -14.59 -6.78 -10.19
CA ARG A 27 -15.61 -5.74 -10.11
C ARG A 27 -15.67 -5.10 -8.72
N GLU A 28 -15.70 -5.90 -7.66
CA GLU A 28 -15.69 -5.38 -6.29
C GLU A 28 -14.43 -4.57 -5.99
N LYS A 29 -13.27 -5.05 -6.44
CA LYS A 29 -12.00 -4.32 -6.27
C LYS A 29 -11.99 -2.97 -7.01
N LEU A 30 -12.54 -2.92 -8.22
CA LEU A 30 -12.65 -1.68 -8.99
C LEU A 30 -13.62 -0.68 -8.35
N GLU A 31 -14.70 -1.14 -7.74
CA GLU A 31 -15.61 -0.27 -7.00
C GLU A 31 -14.95 0.29 -5.73
N VAL A 32 -14.13 -0.51 -5.04
CA VAL A 32 -13.29 -0.01 -3.94
C VAL A 32 -12.28 1.02 -4.45
N LEU A 33 -11.63 0.76 -5.59
CA LEU A 33 -10.72 1.71 -6.23
C LEU A 33 -11.42 3.05 -6.52
N ALA A 34 -12.61 3.03 -7.12
CA ALA A 34 -13.38 4.23 -7.39
C ALA A 34 -13.75 5.01 -6.11
N ARG A 35 -14.15 4.31 -5.04
CA ARG A 35 -14.44 4.92 -3.73
C ARG A 35 -13.21 5.51 -3.06
N ALA A 36 -12.03 4.95 -3.30
CA ALA A 36 -10.77 5.46 -2.75
C ALA A 36 -10.28 6.73 -3.46
N TYR A 37 -10.69 6.96 -4.71
CA TYR A 37 -10.32 8.14 -5.50
C TYR A 37 -11.56 8.88 -6.08
N PRO A 38 -12.48 9.37 -5.23
CA PRO A 38 -13.76 9.92 -5.69
C PRO A 38 -13.60 11.17 -6.57
N GLU A 39 -12.55 11.96 -6.33
CA GLU A 39 -12.20 13.15 -7.14
C GLU A 39 -11.50 12.80 -8.46
N GLY A 40 -10.93 11.60 -8.57
CA GLY A 40 -10.19 11.15 -9.75
C GLY A 40 -11.00 10.27 -10.69
N ILE A 41 -11.84 9.40 -10.13
CA ILE A 41 -12.57 8.36 -10.87
C ILE A 41 -14.04 8.75 -10.98
N ALA A 42 -14.55 8.80 -12.21
CA ALA A 42 -15.92 9.15 -12.51
C ALA A 42 -16.83 7.91 -12.47
N GLU A 43 -16.38 6.82 -13.12
CA GLU A 43 -17.19 5.64 -13.36
C GLU A 43 -16.33 4.39 -13.55
N VAL A 44 -16.83 3.26 -13.05
CA VAL A 44 -16.31 1.92 -13.36
C VAL A 44 -17.24 1.27 -14.38
N GLY A 45 -16.81 1.21 -15.64
CA GLY A 45 -17.50 0.48 -16.71
C GLY A 45 -17.20 -1.02 -16.67
N THR A 46 -17.60 -1.73 -17.71
CA THR A 46 -17.30 -3.16 -17.88
C THR A 46 -15.84 -3.38 -18.30
N GLU A 47 -15.39 -2.68 -19.34
CA GLU A 47 -14.05 -2.82 -19.93
C GLU A 47 -13.13 -1.64 -19.63
N THR A 48 -13.70 -0.50 -19.21
CA THR A 48 -12.98 0.76 -19.07
C THR A 48 -13.26 1.47 -17.75
N LEU A 49 -12.29 2.25 -17.29
CA LEU A 49 -12.37 3.14 -16.14
C LEU A 49 -12.37 4.60 -16.63
N THR A 50 -13.46 5.32 -16.36
CA THR A 50 -13.58 6.73 -16.75
C THR A 50 -13.05 7.62 -15.62
N LEU A 51 -12.12 8.52 -15.94
CA LEU A 51 -11.58 9.50 -15.00
C LEU A 51 -12.25 10.86 -15.17
N ARG A 52 -12.23 11.67 -14.10
CA ARG A 52 -12.83 13.01 -14.08
C ARG A 52 -12.02 14.10 -14.78
N ASP A 53 -10.85 13.77 -15.31
CA ASP A 53 -9.95 14.73 -15.97
C ASP A 53 -10.26 14.96 -17.46
N GLY A 54 -11.37 14.43 -17.97
CA GLY A 54 -11.85 14.64 -19.33
C GLY A 54 -11.08 13.89 -20.43
N GLY A 55 -10.06 13.09 -20.07
CA GLY A 55 -9.36 12.25 -21.03
C GLY A 55 -10.12 10.96 -21.36
N VAL A 56 -9.70 10.27 -22.43
CA VAL A 56 -10.26 8.97 -22.83
C VAL A 56 -10.23 7.98 -21.65
N ALA A 57 -11.30 7.18 -21.50
CA ALA A 57 -11.39 6.14 -20.49
C ALA A 57 -10.23 5.13 -20.64
N LEU A 58 -9.69 4.66 -19.52
CA LEU A 58 -8.58 3.71 -19.52
C LEU A 58 -9.11 2.28 -19.65
N PRO A 59 -8.50 1.41 -20.46
CA PRO A 59 -8.81 -0.02 -20.42
C PRO A 59 -8.48 -0.59 -19.04
N ILE A 60 -9.37 -1.42 -18.51
CA ILE A 60 -9.19 -2.08 -17.21
C ILE A 60 -8.16 -3.21 -17.33
N ASP A 61 -8.33 -4.05 -18.34
CA ASP A 61 -7.51 -5.23 -18.66
C ASP A 61 -7.11 -5.15 -20.14
N ASP A 62 -5.84 -5.41 -20.45
CA ASP A 62 -5.35 -5.50 -21.83
C ASP A 62 -5.55 -6.88 -22.48
N GLY A 63 -6.14 -7.83 -21.74
CA GLY A 63 -6.45 -9.19 -22.16
C GLY A 63 -5.23 -10.12 -22.24
N ARG A 64 -4.04 -9.65 -21.82
CA ARG A 64 -2.80 -10.41 -21.94
C ARG A 64 -2.50 -11.16 -20.66
N ARG A 65 -2.18 -12.44 -20.78
CA ARG A 65 -1.54 -13.19 -19.69
C ARG A 65 -0.11 -12.72 -19.51
N LYS A 66 0.20 -12.16 -18.33
CA LYS A 66 1.51 -11.61 -17.99
C LYS A 66 2.17 -12.42 -16.86
N SER A 67 3.47 -12.68 -16.98
CA SER A 67 4.29 -13.14 -15.85
C SER A 67 4.44 -12.03 -14.81
N HIS A 68 4.87 -12.36 -13.58
CA HIS A 68 5.10 -11.35 -12.54
C HIS A 68 6.05 -10.21 -13.00
N ALA A 69 7.13 -10.57 -13.68
CA ALA A 69 8.07 -9.59 -14.24
C ALA A 69 7.42 -8.69 -15.31
N GLN A 70 6.52 -9.23 -16.13
CA GLN A 70 5.76 -8.45 -17.10
C GLN A 70 4.75 -7.53 -16.42
N LYS A 71 4.04 -8.00 -15.38
CA LYS A 71 3.13 -7.16 -14.57
C LYS A 71 3.87 -5.99 -13.91
N LEU A 72 5.06 -6.22 -13.37
CA LEU A 72 5.90 -5.15 -12.81
C LEU A 72 6.37 -4.12 -13.85
N ALA A 73 6.55 -4.55 -15.11
CA ALA A 73 7.05 -3.69 -16.18
C ALA A 73 5.95 -2.89 -16.88
N THR A 74 4.80 -3.52 -17.13
CA THR A 74 3.72 -2.98 -17.99
C THR A 74 2.33 -3.38 -17.47
N GLY A 75 2.13 -3.38 -16.14
CA GLY A 75 0.85 -3.71 -15.54
C GLY A 75 -0.26 -2.72 -15.90
N ASP A 76 -1.47 -3.22 -16.07
CA ASP A 76 -2.69 -2.43 -16.23
C ASP A 76 -3.47 -2.33 -14.90
N ILE A 77 -4.74 -1.91 -14.96
CA ILE A 77 -5.55 -1.65 -13.76
C ILE A 77 -5.90 -2.97 -13.07
N GLU A 78 -6.27 -4.01 -13.82
CA GLU A 78 -6.48 -5.37 -13.30
C GLU A 78 -5.22 -5.88 -12.59
N ASP A 79 -4.07 -5.79 -13.26
CA ASP A 79 -2.81 -6.29 -12.72
C ASP A 79 -2.48 -5.62 -11.37
N SER A 80 -2.78 -4.32 -11.25
CA SER A 80 -2.56 -3.51 -10.04
C SER A 80 -3.35 -4.00 -8.82
N LEU A 81 -4.43 -4.74 -9.03
CA LEU A 81 -5.37 -5.22 -8.01
C LEU A 81 -5.29 -6.75 -7.80
N SER A 82 -4.33 -7.40 -8.48
CA SER A 82 -4.21 -8.86 -8.51
C SER A 82 -3.69 -9.49 -7.21
N GLN A 83 -3.02 -8.72 -6.35
CA GLN A 83 -2.47 -9.19 -5.08
C GLN A 83 -3.12 -8.46 -3.89
N ILE A 84 -3.74 -9.22 -2.98
CA ILE A 84 -4.36 -8.66 -1.77
C ILE A 84 -3.29 -8.30 -0.75
N TYR A 85 -3.28 -7.07 -0.28
CA TYR A 85 -2.31 -6.59 0.71
C TYR A 85 -2.58 -7.19 2.11
N PRO A 86 -1.59 -7.79 2.79
CA PRO A 86 -1.78 -8.35 4.13
C PRO A 86 -1.58 -7.28 5.22
N LEU A 87 -2.65 -6.92 5.93
CA LEU A 87 -2.64 -5.91 7.00
C LEU A 87 -2.19 -6.45 8.37
N GLY A 88 -1.58 -5.60 9.20
CA GLY A 88 -1.51 -5.81 10.65
C GLY A 88 -0.14 -6.20 11.23
N ALA A 89 -0.10 -6.49 12.53
CA ALA A 89 1.10 -6.48 13.36
C ALA A 89 2.16 -7.59 13.16
N CYS A 90 2.08 -8.43 12.13
CA CYS A 90 3.03 -9.55 11.94
C CYS A 90 3.86 -9.38 10.68
N ALA A 91 5.18 -9.54 10.75
CA ALA A 91 6.06 -9.54 9.58
C ALA A 91 6.57 -10.95 9.30
N LYS A 92 5.90 -11.64 8.38
CA LYS A 92 6.38 -12.91 7.81
C LYS A 92 7.13 -12.64 6.50
N PRO A 93 8.20 -13.39 6.18
CA PRO A 93 8.82 -13.33 4.86
C PRO A 93 7.77 -13.54 3.76
N PRO A 94 7.60 -12.61 2.83
CA PRO A 94 6.61 -12.75 1.76
C PRO A 94 6.94 -13.94 0.85
N ALA A 95 5.90 -14.59 0.32
CA ALA A 95 6.06 -15.64 -0.67
C ALA A 95 6.75 -15.11 -1.94
N ARG A 96 7.39 -15.98 -2.70
CA ARG A 96 8.06 -15.61 -3.96
C ARG A 96 7.09 -14.87 -4.89
N ASP A 97 7.55 -13.74 -5.43
CA ASP A 97 6.79 -12.88 -6.35
C ASP A 97 5.49 -12.30 -5.75
N PHE A 98 5.33 -12.36 -4.43
CA PHE A 98 4.27 -11.66 -3.71
C PHE A 98 4.74 -10.27 -3.31
N ASP A 99 4.31 -9.26 -4.06
CA ASP A 99 4.74 -7.88 -3.97
C ASP A 99 3.51 -6.93 -3.96
N PRO A 100 2.57 -7.07 -3.00
CA PRO A 100 1.28 -6.40 -3.06
C PRO A 100 1.45 -4.88 -3.10
N GLY A 101 1.02 -4.28 -4.23
CA GLY A 101 1.14 -2.86 -4.53
C GLY A 101 2.35 -2.43 -5.38
N ARG A 102 3.36 -3.29 -5.60
CA ARG A 102 4.44 -2.98 -6.54
C ARG A 102 3.98 -3.02 -7.99
N ILE A 103 3.11 -3.97 -8.35
CA ILE A 103 2.43 -4.00 -9.64
C ILE A 103 1.46 -2.82 -9.71
N ARG A 104 1.55 -2.02 -10.78
CA ARG A 104 0.76 -0.79 -10.92
C ARG A 104 0.57 -0.37 -12.39
N SER A 105 -0.59 0.18 -12.69
CA SER A 105 -0.87 0.94 -13.90
C SER A 105 -0.24 2.32 -13.79
N GLU A 106 0.91 2.51 -14.45
CA GLU A 106 1.55 3.83 -14.49
C GLU A 106 0.64 4.88 -15.15
N VAL A 107 -0.14 4.47 -16.16
CA VAL A 107 -1.10 5.37 -16.83
C VAL A 107 -2.16 5.86 -15.85
N LEU A 108 -2.73 4.97 -15.03
CA LEU A 108 -3.67 5.38 -13.99
C LEU A 108 -3.01 6.32 -12.98
N MET A 109 -1.80 6.00 -12.49
CA MET A 109 -1.08 6.86 -11.54
C MET A 109 -0.80 8.25 -12.11
N LYS A 110 -0.40 8.35 -13.37
CA LYS A 110 -0.19 9.63 -14.07
C LYS A 110 -1.48 10.44 -14.20
N ARG A 111 -2.62 9.79 -14.46
CA ARG A 111 -3.93 10.47 -14.55
C ARG A 111 -4.44 10.91 -13.17
N LEU A 112 -4.18 10.12 -12.13
CA LEU A 112 -4.56 10.47 -10.76
C LEU A 112 -3.70 11.61 -10.20
N TYR A 113 -2.38 11.58 -10.40
CA TYR A 113 -1.45 12.46 -9.68
C TYR A 113 -0.69 13.48 -10.54
N GLY A 114 -0.64 13.30 -11.85
CA GLY A 114 0.06 14.18 -12.80
C GLY A 114 1.02 13.42 -13.72
N GLY A 115 1.00 13.78 -15.01
CA GLY A 115 1.76 13.10 -16.07
C GLY A 115 3.23 13.56 -16.22
N SER A 116 3.66 14.58 -15.49
CA SER A 116 5.03 15.13 -15.58
C SER A 116 5.51 15.69 -14.24
N ALA A 117 6.83 15.80 -14.07
CA ALA A 117 7.44 16.42 -12.88
C ALA A 117 6.89 17.83 -12.63
N ALA A 118 6.74 18.63 -13.69
CA ALA A 118 6.20 19.98 -13.59
C ALA A 118 4.73 19.98 -13.15
N SER A 119 3.93 19.01 -13.63
CA SER A 119 2.54 18.87 -13.20
C SER A 119 2.44 18.51 -11.73
N VAL A 120 3.18 17.50 -11.29
CA VAL A 120 3.14 17.05 -9.88
C VAL A 120 3.62 18.16 -8.95
N ARG A 121 4.71 18.88 -9.31
CA ARG A 121 5.26 19.96 -8.49
C ARG A 121 4.25 21.07 -8.16
N ARG A 122 3.27 21.34 -9.03
CA ARG A 122 2.23 22.35 -8.77
C ARG A 122 1.28 21.94 -7.66
N ASP A 123 1.10 20.65 -7.45
CA ASP A 123 0.15 20.11 -6.49
C ASP A 123 0.82 19.73 -5.15
N LEU A 124 2.16 19.90 -5.04
CA LEU A 124 2.92 19.62 -3.82
C LEU A 124 2.69 20.70 -2.76
N VAL A 125 2.34 20.26 -1.56
CA VAL A 125 2.26 21.06 -0.35
C VAL A 125 3.34 20.62 0.64
N THR A 126 3.64 21.45 1.63
CA THR A 126 4.55 21.09 2.71
C THR A 126 3.77 20.46 3.86
N VAL A 127 4.20 19.27 4.30
CA VAL A 127 3.80 18.64 5.57
C VAL A 127 4.98 18.76 6.53
N ASP A 128 4.72 19.22 7.76
CA ASP A 128 5.72 19.18 8.83
C ASP A 128 5.87 17.74 9.32
N TRP A 129 7.08 17.21 9.28
CA TRP A 129 7.45 15.86 9.72
C TRP A 129 8.47 15.98 10.84
N PHE A 130 7.98 16.15 12.08
CA PHE A 130 8.82 16.32 13.27
C PHE A 130 9.86 17.45 13.15
N GLY A 131 9.51 18.56 12.48
CA GLY A 131 10.37 19.72 12.23
C GLY A 131 11.01 19.73 10.82
N GLU A 132 10.87 18.66 10.04
CA GLU A 132 11.33 18.57 8.65
C GLU A 132 10.18 18.87 7.68
N GLY A 133 10.33 19.86 6.79
CA GLY A 133 9.31 20.20 5.81
C GLY A 133 9.34 19.27 4.58
N LEU A 134 8.45 18.28 4.53
CA LEU A 134 8.35 17.32 3.42
C LEU A 134 7.40 17.78 2.32
N LYS A 135 7.78 17.59 1.05
CA LYS A 135 6.97 17.95 -0.13
C LYS A 135 6.12 16.77 -0.61
N VAL A 136 4.81 16.86 -0.42
CA VAL A 136 3.84 15.78 -0.65
C VAL A 136 2.68 16.29 -1.47
N THR A 137 2.10 15.47 -2.34
CA THR A 137 0.95 15.90 -3.14
C THR A 137 -0.28 16.17 -2.27
N SER A 138 -1.03 17.23 -2.59
CA SER A 138 -2.33 17.52 -1.96
C SER A 138 -3.47 16.70 -2.56
N ARG A 139 -3.25 16.08 -3.73
CA ARG A 139 -4.27 15.29 -4.44
C ARG A 139 -4.67 14.07 -3.64
N HIS A 140 -5.94 13.70 -3.75
CA HIS A 140 -6.50 12.45 -3.21
C HIS A 140 -6.24 12.22 -1.72
N GLY A 141 -6.03 13.29 -0.95
CA GLY A 141 -5.86 13.21 0.50
C GLY A 141 -4.48 12.79 1.00
N VAL A 142 -3.47 12.62 0.13
CA VAL A 142 -2.13 12.13 0.54
C VAL A 142 -1.52 13.01 1.65
N ALA A 143 -1.47 14.34 1.46
CA ALA A 143 -0.91 15.24 2.47
C ALA A 143 -1.64 15.17 3.81
N LYS A 144 -2.98 15.08 3.78
CA LYS A 144 -3.81 14.93 4.99
C LYS A 144 -3.53 13.61 5.69
N ALA A 145 -3.37 12.53 4.92
CA ALA A 145 -3.04 11.22 5.45
C ALA A 145 -1.66 11.22 6.12
N LEU A 146 -0.64 11.84 5.51
CA LEU A 146 0.68 11.92 6.13
C LEU A 146 0.69 12.79 7.39
N GLN A 147 -0.07 13.89 7.41
CA GLN A 147 -0.28 14.69 8.62
C GLN A 147 -0.91 13.87 9.75
N ALA A 148 -1.89 13.02 9.43
CA ALA A 148 -2.53 12.16 10.42
C ALA A 148 -1.57 11.09 10.97
N VAL A 149 -0.70 10.54 10.11
CA VAL A 149 0.40 9.64 10.52
C VAL A 149 1.36 10.34 11.47
N GLU A 150 1.83 11.55 11.12
CA GLU A 150 2.74 12.34 11.96
C GLU A 150 2.12 12.61 13.33
N ALA A 151 0.88 13.12 13.35
CA ALA A 151 0.18 13.46 14.58
C ALA A 151 0.02 12.25 15.52
N GLU A 152 -0.26 11.07 14.96
CA GLU A 152 -0.37 9.84 15.73
C GLU A 152 1.01 9.35 16.23
N LEU A 153 2.07 9.49 15.43
CA LEU A 153 3.43 9.12 15.83
C LEU A 153 4.04 10.12 16.84
N ALA A 154 3.58 11.37 16.88
CA ALA A 154 4.04 12.39 17.83
C ALA A 154 3.80 12.00 19.30
N SER A 155 2.76 11.20 19.58
CA SER A 155 2.51 10.66 20.92
C SER A 155 3.42 9.47 21.29
N ARG A 156 4.36 9.07 20.43
CA ARG A 156 5.21 7.87 20.56
C ARG A 156 6.70 8.23 20.42
N PRO A 157 7.28 8.98 21.37
CA PRO A 157 8.64 9.53 21.24
C PRO A 157 9.73 8.45 21.05
N LYS A 158 9.50 7.22 21.55
CA LYS A 158 10.42 6.08 21.35
C LYS A 158 10.59 5.69 19.88
N LEU A 159 9.59 5.96 19.04
CA LEU A 159 9.61 5.65 17.61
C LEU A 159 10.35 6.71 16.78
N LYS A 160 10.55 7.93 17.32
CA LYS A 160 11.11 9.06 16.57
C LYS A 160 12.43 8.74 15.85
N ARG A 161 13.31 7.94 16.46
CA ARG A 161 14.60 7.52 15.85
C ARG A 161 14.44 6.82 14.50
N TYR A 162 13.33 6.12 14.27
CA TYR A 162 13.04 5.42 13.01
C TYR A 162 12.45 6.36 11.95
N LEU A 163 11.93 7.51 12.36
CA LEU A 163 11.18 8.44 11.51
C LEU A 163 12.04 9.57 10.97
N VAL A 164 13.07 9.99 11.72
CA VAL A 164 13.94 11.12 11.37
C VAL A 164 15.43 10.74 11.34
N PRO A 165 16.23 11.34 10.44
CA PRO A 165 15.78 12.16 9.31
C PRO A 165 14.96 11.33 8.31
N SER A 166 14.01 11.96 7.60
CA SER A 166 13.35 11.28 6.48
C SER A 166 14.35 11.08 5.35
N ALA A 167 14.18 10.01 4.56
CA ALA A 167 14.90 9.82 3.31
C ALA A 167 14.18 10.47 2.10
N GLY A 168 13.08 11.19 2.36
CA GLY A 168 12.41 12.06 1.41
C GLY A 168 11.09 11.52 0.87
N THR A 169 10.43 12.36 0.07
CA THR A 169 9.06 12.15 -0.41
C THR A 169 8.93 12.33 -1.92
N PHE A 170 9.18 13.53 -2.45
CA PHE A 170 9.09 13.77 -3.89
C PHE A 170 10.44 13.64 -4.61
N ASN A 171 10.50 12.74 -5.60
CA ASN A 171 11.61 12.62 -6.54
C ASN A 171 11.11 12.03 -7.86
N TRP A 172 11.10 12.82 -8.93
CA TRP A 172 10.67 12.36 -10.26
C TRP A 172 11.72 11.46 -10.89
N ARG A 173 11.51 10.14 -10.80
CA ARG A 173 12.45 9.12 -11.28
C ARG A 173 11.77 7.79 -11.57
N ASN A 174 12.40 7.02 -12.44
CA ASN A 174 12.07 5.60 -12.56
C ASN A 174 12.53 4.82 -11.32
N ILE A 175 11.88 3.67 -11.10
CA ILE A 175 12.35 2.67 -10.12
C ILE A 175 13.69 2.13 -10.59
N ALA A 176 14.62 1.88 -9.66
CA ALA A 176 15.96 1.38 -10.00
C ALA A 176 15.85 0.06 -10.81
N GLY A 177 16.40 0.06 -12.02
CA GLY A 177 16.34 -1.10 -12.93
C GLY A 177 14.97 -1.37 -13.56
N ALA A 178 14.04 -0.41 -13.52
CA ALA A 178 12.77 -0.47 -14.24
C ALA A 178 12.58 0.75 -15.15
N ARG A 179 11.60 0.66 -16.05
CA ARG A 179 11.19 1.77 -16.94
C ARG A 179 9.99 2.55 -16.42
N THR A 180 9.36 2.07 -15.35
CA THR A 180 8.21 2.68 -14.70
C THR A 180 8.61 3.63 -13.59
N LEU A 181 7.83 4.69 -13.40
CA LEU A 181 7.99 5.69 -12.36
C LEU A 181 7.83 5.10 -10.96
N SER A 182 8.68 5.56 -10.04
CA SER A 182 8.48 5.36 -8.61
C SER A 182 7.30 6.18 -8.09
N VAL A 183 6.62 5.75 -7.02
CA VAL A 183 5.54 6.55 -6.40
C VAL A 183 6.05 7.86 -5.81
N HIS A 184 7.35 7.95 -5.47
CA HIS A 184 7.99 9.23 -5.17
C HIS A 184 7.84 10.26 -6.28
N SER A 185 7.69 9.85 -7.55
CA SER A 185 7.45 10.76 -8.67
C SER A 185 6.10 11.46 -8.60
N PHE A 186 5.15 10.90 -7.85
CA PHE A 186 3.81 11.45 -7.67
C PHE A 186 3.67 12.22 -6.35
N GLY A 187 4.74 12.29 -5.54
CA GLY A 187 4.69 12.88 -4.20
C GLY A 187 3.74 12.14 -3.26
N ALA A 188 3.48 10.86 -3.54
CA ALA A 188 2.53 9.99 -2.83
C ALA A 188 3.24 8.87 -2.04
N ALA A 189 4.52 9.04 -1.76
CA ALA A 189 5.33 8.12 -0.98
C ALA A 189 6.29 8.85 -0.05
N ILE A 190 6.75 8.16 0.98
CA ILE A 190 7.76 8.59 1.94
C ILE A 190 8.72 7.44 2.22
N ASP A 191 10.01 7.75 2.27
CA ASP A 191 11.02 6.87 2.83
C ASP A 191 11.42 7.38 4.23
N LEU A 192 11.43 6.48 5.21
CA LEU A 192 11.84 6.77 6.59
C LEU A 192 13.37 6.73 6.78
N ASN A 193 13.86 6.80 8.02
CA ASN A 193 15.29 6.87 8.32
C ASN A 193 16.06 5.62 7.84
N THR A 194 16.88 5.79 6.81
CA THR A 194 17.64 4.70 6.17
C THR A 194 18.63 3.99 7.09
N SER A 195 18.96 4.53 8.26
CA SER A 195 19.79 3.83 9.26
C SER A 195 19.16 2.50 9.71
N PHE A 196 17.83 2.35 9.57
CA PHE A 196 17.07 1.14 9.89
C PHE A 196 16.59 0.39 8.65
N ALA A 197 16.91 0.90 7.45
CA ALA A 197 16.48 0.30 6.20
C ALA A 197 17.16 -1.03 5.91
N ASP A 198 16.35 -1.99 5.52
CA ASP A 198 16.71 -3.21 4.83
C ASP A 198 16.01 -3.21 3.46
N TYR A 199 16.79 -3.44 2.40
CA TYR A 199 16.34 -3.45 1.01
C TYR A 199 16.89 -4.69 0.29
N TRP A 200 16.04 -5.37 -0.47
CA TRP A 200 16.35 -6.68 -1.05
C TRP A 200 17.61 -6.68 -1.94
N ARG A 201 17.94 -5.58 -2.63
CA ARG A 201 19.16 -5.49 -3.44
C ARG A 201 20.43 -5.33 -2.62
N TRP A 202 20.33 -4.81 -1.40
CA TRP A 202 21.47 -4.65 -0.50
C TRP A 202 21.75 -5.94 0.30
N ALA A 203 20.73 -6.79 0.45
CA ALA A 203 20.80 -8.01 1.25
C ALA A 203 21.60 -9.17 0.61
N GLY A 204 22.25 -8.96 -0.54
CA GLY A 204 23.29 -9.86 -1.06
C GLY A 204 22.81 -11.24 -1.55
N GLY A 205 21.57 -11.36 -2.04
CA GLY A 205 21.05 -12.62 -2.58
C GLY A 205 21.85 -13.12 -3.80
N ALA A 206 22.19 -14.41 -3.81
CA ALA A 206 22.76 -15.06 -5.00
C ALA A 206 21.73 -15.10 -6.15
N LYS A 207 22.19 -15.18 -7.41
CA LYS A 207 21.29 -15.34 -8.56
C LYS A 207 20.37 -16.55 -8.34
N GLY A 208 19.06 -16.32 -8.31
CA GLY A 208 18.04 -17.36 -8.11
C GLY A 208 17.72 -17.71 -6.67
N VAL A 209 18.38 -17.09 -5.68
CA VAL A 209 18.09 -17.26 -4.24
C VAL A 209 17.44 -15.98 -3.71
N ALA A 210 16.35 -16.14 -2.94
CA ALA A 210 15.68 -15.03 -2.29
C ALA A 210 16.65 -14.30 -1.34
N ALA A 211 16.61 -12.96 -1.37
CA ALA A 211 17.33 -12.17 -0.39
C ALA A 211 16.80 -12.48 1.03
N PRO A 212 17.68 -12.64 2.04
CA PRO A 212 17.24 -12.90 3.40
C PRO A 212 16.39 -11.72 3.90
N TYR A 213 15.12 -11.98 4.20
CA TYR A 213 14.21 -10.96 4.71
C TYR A 213 14.65 -10.49 6.08
N ARG A 214 14.71 -9.16 6.27
CA ARG A 214 14.99 -8.52 7.54
C ARG A 214 14.17 -7.25 7.66
N ASN A 215 13.64 -7.01 8.86
CA ASN A 215 13.00 -5.76 9.21
C ASN A 215 13.54 -5.26 10.55
N ARG A 216 13.85 -3.97 10.63
CA ARG A 216 14.26 -3.28 11.85
C ARG A 216 13.31 -2.18 12.30
N TYR A 217 12.28 -1.87 11.50
CA TYR A 217 11.22 -0.93 11.87
C TYR A 217 10.20 -1.61 12.80
N PRO A 218 9.82 -0.99 13.93
CA PRO A 218 8.70 -1.46 14.75
C PRO A 218 7.41 -1.54 13.93
N LEU A 219 6.69 -2.65 14.04
CA LEU A 219 5.44 -2.85 13.28
C LEU A 219 4.32 -1.90 13.70
N GLU A 220 4.42 -1.31 14.90
CA GLU A 220 3.54 -0.21 15.31
C GLU A 220 3.59 0.98 14.32
N ILE A 221 4.76 1.29 13.74
CA ILE A 221 4.87 2.32 12.69
C ILE A 221 4.07 1.87 11.46
N VAL A 222 4.24 0.62 11.06
CA VAL A 222 3.57 0.04 9.89
C VAL A 222 2.06 0.10 10.06
N GLU A 223 1.53 -0.29 11.21
CA GLU A 223 0.10 -0.27 11.51
C GLU A 223 -0.49 1.14 11.47
N ILE A 224 0.25 2.15 11.96
CA ILE A 224 -0.18 3.55 11.87
C ILE A 224 -0.24 4.02 10.42
N PHE A 225 0.76 3.69 9.61
CA PHE A 225 0.74 4.01 8.17
C PHE A 225 -0.42 3.28 7.45
N GLU A 226 -0.61 1.99 7.70
CA GLU A 226 -1.70 1.17 7.13
C GLU A 226 -3.08 1.74 7.53
N LYS A 227 -3.24 2.18 8.78
CA LYS A 227 -4.47 2.85 9.26
C LYS A 227 -4.81 4.10 8.45
N HIS A 228 -3.81 4.85 8.02
CA HIS A 228 -3.95 6.10 7.27
C HIS A 228 -3.80 5.94 5.75
N GLY A 229 -3.89 4.71 5.22
CA GLY A 229 -3.99 4.47 3.77
C GLY A 229 -2.67 4.23 3.06
N PHE A 230 -1.56 4.08 3.78
CA PHE A 230 -0.26 3.75 3.20
C PHE A 230 0.01 2.26 3.28
N ILE A 231 0.47 1.67 2.18
CA ILE A 231 1.07 0.35 2.20
C ILE A 231 2.57 0.45 2.48
N TRP A 232 3.11 -0.60 3.09
CA TRP A 232 4.52 -0.71 3.46
C TRP A 232 5.31 -1.64 2.55
N GLY A 233 6.48 -1.18 2.10
CA GLY A 233 7.39 -1.92 1.22
C GLY A 233 8.05 -3.14 1.87
N GLY A 234 8.00 -3.25 3.20
CA GLY A 234 8.43 -4.47 3.90
C GLY A 234 7.47 -5.65 3.78
N ARG A 235 6.30 -5.50 3.12
CA ARG A 235 5.40 -6.60 2.74
C ARG A 235 5.76 -7.27 1.41
N TRP A 236 6.74 -6.74 0.70
CA TRP A 236 7.10 -7.21 -0.63
C TRP A 236 8.15 -8.30 -0.57
N TYR A 237 8.03 -9.31 -1.42
CA TYR A 237 9.11 -10.27 -1.66
C TYR A 237 10.42 -9.54 -2.01
N HIS A 238 10.30 -8.50 -2.83
CA HIS A 238 11.35 -7.53 -3.09
C HIS A 238 11.29 -6.38 -2.07
N PHE A 239 11.50 -6.71 -0.79
CA PHE A 239 11.29 -5.82 0.34
C PHE A 239 12.07 -4.49 0.25
N ASP A 240 11.41 -3.42 0.67
CA ASP A 240 11.93 -2.06 0.79
C ASP A 240 11.39 -1.44 2.09
N THR A 241 12.07 -1.70 3.21
CA THR A 241 11.46 -1.52 4.56
C THR A 241 11.35 -0.07 5.02
N MET A 242 12.07 0.87 4.40
CA MET A 242 11.88 2.30 4.66
C MET A 242 10.68 2.88 3.91
N HIS A 243 10.20 2.18 2.88
CA HIS A 243 9.28 2.73 1.90
C HIS A 243 7.82 2.57 2.30
N PHE A 244 7.07 3.68 2.23
CA PHE A 244 5.63 3.70 2.36
C PHE A 244 5.02 4.46 1.19
N GLU A 245 4.00 3.90 0.55
CA GLU A 245 3.27 4.56 -0.55
C GLU A 245 1.77 4.59 -0.29
N TYR A 246 1.14 5.74 -0.57
CA TYR A 246 -0.28 5.97 -0.36
C TYR A 246 -1.10 5.19 -1.39
N ARG A 247 -1.79 4.15 -0.92
CA ARG A 247 -2.60 3.21 -1.72
C ARG A 247 -3.88 2.84 -0.94
N PRO A 248 -4.75 3.82 -0.64
CA PRO A 248 -5.94 3.62 0.19
C PRO A 248 -6.87 2.55 -0.36
N GLU A 249 -6.90 2.35 -1.68
CA GLU A 249 -7.67 1.29 -2.31
C GLU A 249 -7.20 -0.11 -1.91
N LEU A 250 -5.89 -0.33 -1.78
CA LEU A 250 -5.34 -1.64 -1.42
C LEU A 250 -5.62 -1.95 0.05
N ILE A 251 -5.56 -0.93 0.91
CA ILE A 251 -5.96 -1.04 2.31
C ILE A 251 -7.46 -1.37 2.42
N ALA A 252 -8.31 -0.70 1.65
CA ALA A 252 -9.75 -0.94 1.69
C ALA A 252 -10.13 -2.32 1.13
N ILE A 253 -9.50 -2.76 0.03
CA ILE A 253 -9.64 -4.11 -0.54
C ILE A 253 -9.21 -5.16 0.50
N ALA A 254 -8.08 -4.96 1.15
CA ALA A 254 -7.59 -5.86 2.19
C ALA A 254 -8.56 -5.98 3.37
N LYS A 255 -9.14 -4.86 3.83
CA LYS A 255 -10.17 -4.87 4.88
C LYS A 255 -11.41 -5.63 4.44
N GLN A 256 -11.91 -5.39 3.22
CA GLN A 256 -13.09 -6.07 2.70
C GLN A 256 -12.85 -7.57 2.50
N ALA A 257 -11.64 -7.98 2.08
CA ALA A 257 -11.25 -9.38 1.97
C ALA A 257 -10.97 -10.04 3.32
N GLY A 258 -10.90 -9.27 4.42
CA GLY A 258 -10.42 -9.76 5.70
C GLY A 258 -8.97 -10.25 5.65
N ALA A 259 -8.10 -9.63 4.85
CA ALA A 259 -6.69 -10.04 4.77
C ALA A 259 -5.90 -9.63 6.02
N SER A 260 -4.99 -10.49 6.47
CA SER A 260 -4.11 -10.21 7.61
C SER A 260 -2.71 -10.81 7.40
N ALA A 261 -1.68 -10.09 7.83
CA ALA A 261 -0.29 -10.53 7.83
C ALA A 261 0.04 -11.54 8.94
N CYS A 262 -0.84 -11.71 9.92
CA CYS A 262 -0.63 -12.65 11.02
C CYS A 262 -1.07 -14.08 10.70
N ARG A 263 -1.85 -14.27 9.64
CA ARG A 263 -2.25 -15.59 9.15
C ARG A 263 -1.16 -16.25 8.34
#